data_AF-A0A4Y3HW69-F1
#
_entry.id   AF-A0A4Y3HW69-F1
#
_cell.length_a   1.000
_cell.length_b   1.000
_cell.length_c   1.000
_cell.angle_alpha   90.00
_cell.angle_beta   90.00
_cell.angle_gamma   90.00
#
_symmetry.space_group_name_H-M   'P 1'
#
loop_
_entity.id
_entity.type
_entity.pdbx_description
1 polymer ?
#
loop_
_entity_poly.entity_id
_entity_poly.type
_entity_poly.pdbx_seq_one_letter_code
_entity_poly.pdbx_strand_id
1 'polypeptide(L)'
;MKTRTIELITSKLGPPEGETKKAFAWNITSGFGVVVQQDQPLRDEYAIVWLPFNNDLEALPSIEKSVYPPEKGRHSNTYASPGLTKGEPAVRLKIRSQSQLNELTRYLFEF
;
A
#
# COMPACT_ATOMS: atom_id res chain seq x y z
N MET A 1 -5.16 6.58 11.29
CA MET A 1 -5.00 6.55 9.83
C MET A 1 -4.81 5.15 9.25
N LYS A 2 -4.04 4.27 9.90
CA LYS A 2 -3.87 2.85 9.54
C LYS A 2 -5.22 2.12 9.51
N THR A 3 -5.99 2.18 10.60
CA THR A 3 -7.31 1.52 10.69
C THR A 3 -8.23 1.98 9.58
N ARG A 4 -8.35 3.29 9.39
CA ARG A 4 -9.21 3.88 8.36
C ARG A 4 -8.74 3.60 6.92
N THR A 5 -7.44 3.42 6.69
CA THR A 5 -6.92 2.98 5.38
C THR A 5 -7.31 1.53 5.11
N ILE A 6 -7.17 0.64 6.10
CA ILE A 6 -7.60 -0.76 6.02
C ILE A 6 -9.10 -0.86 5.77
N GLU A 7 -9.92 -0.15 6.57
CA GLU A 7 -11.38 -0.13 6.40
C GLU A 7 -11.79 0.36 5.02
N LEU A 8 -11.15 1.41 4.49
CA LEU A 8 -11.44 1.92 3.16
C LEU A 8 -11.13 0.89 2.08
N ILE A 9 -9.93 0.29 2.09
CA ILE A 9 -9.56 -0.70 1.08
C ILE A 9 -10.48 -1.93 1.18
N THR A 10 -10.77 -2.39 2.41
CA THR A 10 -11.72 -3.48 2.65
C THR A 10 -13.11 -3.15 2.12
N SER A 11 -13.57 -1.91 2.27
CA SER A 11 -14.89 -1.50 1.74
C SER A 11 -14.97 -1.55 0.22
N LYS A 12 -13.83 -1.45 -0.48
CA LYS A 12 -13.75 -1.45 -1.95
C LYS A 12 -13.47 -2.83 -2.53
N LEU A 13 -12.61 -3.61 -1.88
CA LEU A 13 -12.12 -4.90 -2.39
C LEU A 13 -12.67 -6.12 -1.63
N GLY A 14 -13.39 -5.91 -0.53
CA GLY A 14 -13.75 -6.98 0.40
C GLY A 14 -12.62 -7.31 1.38
N PRO A 15 -12.73 -8.42 2.13
CA PRO A 15 -11.71 -8.78 3.12
C PRO A 15 -10.32 -8.99 2.48
N PRO A 16 -9.24 -8.77 3.23
CA PRO A 16 -7.88 -9.00 2.76
C PRO A 16 -7.67 -10.46 2.35
N GLU A 17 -7.00 -10.68 1.23
CA GLU A 17 -6.59 -12.02 0.78
C GLU A 17 -5.41 -12.55 1.61
N GLY A 18 -4.59 -11.64 2.14
CA GLY A 18 -3.51 -11.97 3.05
C GLY A 18 -3.59 -11.14 4.33
N GLU A 19 -3.81 -11.79 5.47
CA GLU A 19 -3.77 -11.16 6.78
C GLU A 19 -2.69 -11.81 7.64
N THR A 20 -1.82 -10.98 8.20
CA THR A 20 -0.80 -11.37 9.16
C THR A 20 -0.81 -10.38 10.32
N LYS A 21 -0.18 -10.74 11.44
CA LYS A 21 0.02 -9.81 12.57
C LYS A 21 0.70 -8.49 12.20
N LYS A 22 1.34 -8.40 11.03
CA LYS A 22 2.14 -7.26 10.60
C LYS A 22 1.60 -6.54 9.37
N ALA A 23 0.66 -7.11 8.63
CA ALA A 23 0.19 -6.51 7.39
C ALA A 23 -1.11 -7.14 6.90
N PHE A 24 -1.88 -6.33 6.20
CA PHE A 24 -3.03 -6.72 5.40
C PHE A 24 -2.72 -6.52 3.91
N ALA A 25 -3.12 -7.45 3.08
CA ALA A 25 -2.85 -7.48 1.65
C ALA A 25 -4.13 -7.76 0.85
N TRP A 26 -4.30 -7.04 -0.25
CA TRP A 26 -5.36 -7.24 -1.24
C TRP A 26 -4.77 -7.27 -2.64
N ASN A 27 -5.40 -8.01 -3.54
CA ASN A 27 -5.05 -7.97 -4.95
C ASN A 27 -6.09 -7.13 -5.70
N ILE A 28 -5.63 -6.12 -6.44
CA ILE A 28 -6.48 -5.32 -7.32
C ILE A 28 -6.56 -6.00 -8.69
N THR A 29 -5.43 -6.50 -9.18
CA THR A 29 -5.33 -7.31 -10.40
C THR A 29 -4.32 -8.42 -10.22
N SER A 30 -4.19 -9.31 -11.21
CA SER A 30 -3.16 -10.36 -11.23
C SER A 30 -1.72 -9.83 -11.21
N GLY A 31 -1.49 -8.55 -11.53
CA GLY A 31 -0.19 -7.90 -11.52
C GLY A 31 -0.04 -6.78 -10.49
N PHE A 32 -1.09 -6.47 -9.72
CA PHE A 32 -1.10 -5.31 -8.82
C PHE A 32 -1.76 -5.62 -7.49
N GLY A 33 -0.94 -5.70 -6.42
CA GLY A 33 -1.40 -5.83 -5.05
C GLY A 33 -1.16 -4.57 -4.22
N VAL A 34 -1.95 -4.40 -3.16
CA VAL A 34 -1.78 -3.34 -2.17
C VAL A 34 -1.57 -3.95 -0.80
N VAL A 35 -0.57 -3.47 -0.06
CA VAL A 35 -0.27 -3.96 1.29
C VAL A 35 -0.23 -2.81 2.28
N VAL A 36 -1.02 -2.91 3.35
CA VAL A 36 -1.00 -1.95 4.47
C VAL A 36 -0.29 -2.59 5.66
N GLN A 37 0.74 -1.93 6.20
CA GLN A 37 1.39 -2.41 7.41
C GLN A 37 0.50 -2.23 8.64
N GLN A 38 0.52 -3.22 9.51
CA GLN A 38 -0.17 -3.23 10.79
C GLN A 38 0.79 -3.04 11.97
N ASP A 39 2.01 -3.59 11.89
CA ASP A 39 3.00 -3.51 12.97
C ASP A 39 3.67 -2.14 13.06
N GLN A 40 3.67 -1.36 11.99
CA GLN A 40 4.13 0.03 11.97
C GLN A 40 3.17 0.97 11.21
N PRO A 41 2.99 2.21 11.69
CA PRO A 41 3.43 2.71 13.01
C PRO A 41 2.67 2.03 14.17
N LEU A 42 3.24 2.08 15.38
CA LEU A 42 2.63 1.48 16.58
C LEU A 42 1.29 2.13 16.91
N ARG A 43 1.20 3.44 16.74
CA ARG A 43 -0.03 4.23 16.94
C ARG A 43 -0.71 4.47 15.60
N ASP A 44 -1.97 4.90 15.65
CA ASP A 44 -2.76 5.15 14.44
C ASP A 44 -2.49 6.53 13.79
N GLU A 45 -1.26 7.03 13.89
CA GLU A 45 -0.84 8.37 13.44
C GLU A 45 -0.70 8.50 11.92
N TYR A 46 -0.29 7.44 11.24
CA TYR A 46 -0.23 7.34 9.79
C TYR A 46 -0.40 5.88 9.36
N ALA A 47 -0.61 5.65 8.06
CA ALA A 47 -0.54 4.32 7.46
C ALA A 47 0.71 4.21 6.59
N ILE A 48 1.32 3.03 6.56
CA ILE A 48 2.31 2.67 5.55
C ILE A 48 1.64 1.76 4.55
N VAL A 49 1.64 2.19 3.28
CA VAL A 49 1.05 1.45 2.17
C VAL A 49 2.15 1.11 1.17
N TRP A 50 2.19 -0.12 0.72
CA TRP A 50 3.11 -0.60 -0.30
C TRP A 50 2.36 -0.88 -1.59
N LEU A 51 2.92 -0.41 -2.70
CA LEU A 51 2.39 -0.61 -4.04
C LEU A 51 3.54 -1.01 -4.99
N PRO A 52 3.25 -1.76 -6.07
CA PRO A 52 4.15 -1.90 -7.20
C PRO A 52 4.58 -0.53 -7.71
N PHE A 53 5.84 -0.39 -8.11
CA PHE A 53 6.29 0.84 -8.75
C PHE A 53 5.73 0.93 -10.17
N ASN A 54 5.21 2.10 -10.56
CA ASN A 54 4.87 2.43 -11.94
C ASN A 54 5.09 3.93 -12.20
N ASN A 55 4.98 4.35 -13.46
CA ASN A 55 5.17 5.75 -13.86
C ASN A 55 4.00 6.66 -13.42
N ASP A 56 2.86 6.09 -13.07
CA ASP A 56 1.65 6.83 -12.70
C ASP A 56 1.68 7.34 -11.25
N LEU A 57 2.70 6.98 -10.47
CA LEU A 57 2.90 7.45 -9.09
C LEU A 57 3.04 8.98 -8.97
N GLU A 58 3.27 9.69 -10.08
CA GLU A 58 3.20 11.16 -10.14
C GLU A 58 1.80 11.68 -9.81
N ALA A 59 0.75 10.89 -10.04
CA ALA A 59 -0.65 11.21 -9.68
C ALA A 59 -0.92 11.26 -8.17
N LEU A 60 0.09 10.96 -7.34
CA LEU A 60 0.05 11.06 -5.87
C LEU A 60 0.92 12.22 -5.33
N PRO A 61 0.75 13.47 -5.78
CA PRO A 61 1.68 14.57 -5.47
C PRO A 61 1.74 14.92 -3.97
N SER A 62 0.66 14.71 -3.20
CA SER A 62 0.63 15.14 -1.80
C SER A 62 1.18 14.11 -0.81
N ILE A 63 1.50 12.90 -1.30
CA ILE A 63 1.88 11.75 -0.48
C ILE A 63 3.40 11.58 -0.47
N GLU A 64 3.97 11.45 0.73
CA GLU A 64 5.38 11.10 0.92
C GLU A 64 5.65 9.70 0.33
N LYS A 65 6.52 9.65 -0.68
CA LYS A 65 6.87 8.46 -1.46
C LYS A 65 8.33 8.08 -1.21
N SER A 66 8.59 6.79 -1.01
CA SER A 66 9.94 6.23 -1.01
C SER A 66 10.02 5.07 -2.00
N VAL A 67 10.83 5.21 -3.05
CA VAL A 67 11.05 4.15 -4.04
C VAL A 67 12.07 3.14 -3.49
N TYR A 68 11.74 1.85 -3.63
CA TYR A 68 12.57 0.73 -3.27
C TYR A 68 12.95 -0.02 -4.56
N PRO A 69 14.22 0.05 -5.00
CA PRO A 69 14.67 -0.70 -6.17
C PRO A 69 14.64 -2.22 -5.91
N PRO A 70 14.68 -3.06 -6.96
CA PRO A 70 14.66 -4.52 -6.89
C PRO A 70 15.52 -5.16 -5.81
N GLU A 71 16.76 -4.68 -5.69
CA GLU A 71 17.80 -5.24 -4.80
C GLU A 71 17.66 -4.80 -3.34
N LYS A 72 16.80 -3.80 -3.06
CA LYS A 72 16.67 -3.24 -1.71
C LYS A 72 15.66 -4.04 -0.91
N GLY A 73 16.12 -4.60 0.21
CA GLY A 73 15.26 -5.24 1.19
C GLY A 73 14.12 -4.32 1.64
N ARG A 74 12.89 -4.85 1.60
CA ARG A 74 11.67 -4.20 2.10
C ARG A 74 10.92 -5.12 3.06
N HIS A 75 9.76 -4.66 3.51
CA HIS A 75 8.95 -5.40 4.48
C HIS A 75 8.56 -6.79 3.95
N SER A 76 8.88 -7.85 4.69
CA SER A 76 8.80 -9.24 4.19
C SER A 76 7.40 -9.65 3.75
N ASN A 77 6.35 -9.09 4.37
CA ASN A 77 4.97 -9.46 4.08
C ASN A 77 4.43 -8.78 2.81
N THR A 78 5.25 -8.03 2.07
CA THR A 78 4.85 -7.53 0.74
C THR A 78 5.12 -8.55 -0.36
N TYR A 79 6.06 -9.48 -0.18
CA TYR A 79 6.55 -10.33 -1.26
C TYR A 79 5.55 -11.36 -1.79
N ALA A 80 4.48 -11.62 -1.04
CA ALA A 80 3.40 -12.50 -1.48
C ALA A 80 2.37 -11.80 -2.38
N SER A 81 2.40 -10.46 -2.45
CA SER A 81 1.44 -9.68 -3.22
C SER A 81 1.90 -9.49 -4.67
N PRO A 82 0.97 -9.55 -5.65
CA PRO A 82 1.25 -9.28 -7.05
C PRO A 82 1.96 -7.94 -7.28
N GLY A 83 2.98 -7.92 -8.14
CA GLY A 83 3.79 -6.74 -8.42
C GLY A 83 4.68 -6.26 -7.26
N LEU A 84 4.65 -6.96 -6.11
CA LEU A 84 5.48 -6.69 -4.94
C LEU A 84 6.40 -7.87 -4.60
N THR A 85 6.54 -8.84 -5.49
CA THR A 85 7.42 -10.01 -5.36
C THR A 85 8.90 -9.62 -5.29
N LYS A 86 9.75 -10.53 -4.80
CA LYS A 86 11.20 -10.28 -4.73
C LYS A 86 11.76 -9.98 -6.12
N GLY A 87 12.65 -8.98 -6.22
CA GLY A 87 13.23 -8.55 -7.49
C GLY A 87 12.40 -7.50 -8.23
N GLU A 88 11.17 -7.19 -7.78
CA GLU A 88 10.38 -6.10 -8.38
C GLU A 88 10.60 -4.78 -7.63
N PRO A 89 10.61 -3.63 -8.31
CA PRO A 89 10.60 -2.33 -7.66
C PRO A 89 9.26 -2.07 -6.95
N ALA A 90 9.31 -1.39 -5.82
CA ALA A 90 8.13 -1.04 -5.03
C ALA A 90 8.17 0.42 -4.60
N VAL A 91 7.02 0.97 -4.25
CA VAL A 91 6.92 2.26 -3.57
C VAL A 91 6.28 2.09 -2.21
N ARG A 92 6.85 2.77 -1.22
CA ARG A 92 6.25 2.94 0.10
C ARG A 92 5.63 4.32 0.19
N LEU A 93 4.35 4.36 0.48
CA LEU A 93 3.57 5.56 0.73
C LEU A 93 3.34 5.75 2.22
N LYS A 94 3.35 7.00 2.67
CA LYS A 94 3.00 7.36 4.04
C LYS A 94 1.76 8.25 4.08
N ILE A 95 0.64 7.67 4.49
CA ILE A 95 -0.67 8.32 4.52
C ILE A 95 -0.93 8.90 5.90
N ARG A 96 -1.02 10.23 6.01
CA ARG A 96 -1.12 10.96 7.29
C ARG A 96 -2.45 11.68 7.47
N SER A 97 -3.18 11.94 6.38
CA SER A 97 -4.42 12.73 6.42
C SER A 97 -5.53 12.10 5.59
N GLN A 98 -6.76 12.58 5.82
CA GLN A 98 -7.91 12.19 5.02
C GLN A 98 -7.78 12.60 3.55
N SER A 99 -7.17 13.76 3.27
CA SER A 99 -6.94 14.21 1.89
C SER A 99 -6.02 13.26 1.13
N GLN A 100 -4.93 12.80 1.77
CA GLN A 100 -4.01 11.81 1.20
C GLN A 100 -4.68 10.44 1.04
N LEU A 101 -5.55 10.04 1.98
CA LEU A 101 -6.31 8.79 1.82
C LEU A 101 -7.29 8.90 0.64
N ASN A 102 -7.97 10.03 0.46
CA ASN A 102 -8.85 10.25 -0.68
C ASN A 102 -8.06 10.23 -2.01
N GLU A 103 -6.87 10.83 -2.03
CA GLU A 103 -5.97 10.79 -3.20
C GLU A 103 -5.53 9.37 -3.54
N LEU A 104 -5.11 8.58 -2.53
CA LEU A 104 -4.82 7.16 -2.70
C LEU A 104 -6.03 6.39 -3.23
N THR A 105 -7.22 6.68 -2.70
CA THR A 105 -8.47 6.01 -3.12
C THR A 105 -8.74 6.23 -4.60
N ARG A 106 -8.61 7.47 -5.06
CA ARG A 106 -8.78 7.80 -6.49
C ARG A 106 -7.77 7.03 -7.33
N TYR A 107 -6.49 7.11 -6.96
CA TYR A 107 -5.40 6.41 -7.65
C TYR A 107 -5.64 4.90 -7.78
N LEU A 108 -6.19 4.24 -6.76
CA LEU A 108 -6.40 2.79 -6.78
C LEU A 108 -7.68 2.35 -7.49
N PHE A 109 -8.71 3.19 -7.56
CA PHE A 109 -10.07 2.72 -7.90
C PHE A 109 -10.88 3.61 -8.85
N GLU A 110 -10.43 4.83 -9.13
CA GLU A 110 -11.21 5.82 -9.91
C GLU A 110 -10.50 6.26 -11.20
N PHE A 111 -9.38 5.62 -11.55
CA PHE A 111 -8.65 5.81 -12.80
C PHE A 111 -8.59 4.51 -13.60
#